data_AF-A0A937WMS4-F1
#
_entry.id   AF-A0A937WMS4-F1
#
_cell.length_a   1.000
_cell.length_b   1.000
_cell.length_c   1.000
_cell.angle_alpha   90.00
_cell.angle_beta   90.00
_cell.angle_gamma   90.00
#
_symmetry.space_group_name_H-M   'P 1'
#
loop_
_entity.id
_entity.type
_entity.pdbx_description
1 polymer ?
#
loop_
_entity_poly.entity_id
_entity_poly.type
_entity_poly.pdbx_seq_one_letter_code
_entity_poly.pdbx_strand_id
1 'polypeptide(L)'
;MATGKTKNGHRIKKFHVHGPVDIPYARTKKRGIKTFPSYKRKEFWEQNEGLEDKMGCYIFGIRAGLGTKPHYVGEAKEGFKQECFTPHKLEKYDDAMKSLKKGTPVMFFVYLKGKTGKRYIHQLEDFLIENARTRNPNVQNINGGKPPHWGIEGVLRSKSKKPSQHAKSFREMMGI
;
A
#
# COMPACT_ATOMS: atom_id res chain seq x y z
N MET A 1 4.66 -9.20 -24.91
CA MET A 1 4.89 -8.32 -23.74
C MET A 1 6.39 -8.27 -23.45
N ALA A 2 7.02 -7.11 -23.59
CA ALA A 2 8.47 -6.96 -23.70
C ALA A 2 9.24 -7.26 -22.40
N THR A 3 10.06 -8.30 -22.44
CA THR A 3 11.07 -8.62 -21.44
C THR A 3 12.37 -7.90 -21.79
N GLY A 4 12.62 -6.72 -21.22
CA GLY A 4 13.92 -6.08 -21.29
C GLY A 4 14.95 -6.90 -20.50
N LYS A 5 15.94 -7.47 -21.18
CA LYS A 5 17.12 -8.09 -20.55
C LYS A 5 18.10 -6.98 -20.15
N THR A 6 18.63 -7.02 -18.92
CA THR A 6 19.78 -6.20 -18.53
C THR A 6 21.08 -6.85 -19.00
N LYS A 7 22.13 -6.04 -19.17
CA LYS A 7 23.43 -6.41 -19.76
C LYS A 7 24.17 -7.57 -19.04
N ASN A 8 23.72 -8.04 -17.87
CA ASN A 8 24.38 -9.06 -17.05
C ASN A 8 23.57 -10.37 -16.85
N GLY A 9 22.64 -10.71 -17.75
CA GLY A 9 21.94 -12.01 -17.73
C GLY A 9 20.97 -12.25 -16.56
N HIS A 10 20.92 -11.36 -15.56
CA HIS A 10 19.98 -11.43 -14.45
C HIS A 10 18.57 -11.02 -14.90
N ARG A 11 17.62 -11.96 -14.86
CA ARG A 11 16.20 -11.66 -15.07
C ARG A 11 15.68 -10.82 -13.90
N ILE A 12 15.43 -9.54 -14.13
CA ILE A 12 14.73 -8.68 -13.17
C ILE A 12 13.34 -9.25 -12.91
N LYS A 13 13.02 -9.51 -11.63
CA LYS A 13 11.66 -9.83 -11.19
C LYS A 13 10.85 -8.54 -11.17
N LYS A 14 9.73 -8.53 -11.89
CA LYS A 14 8.82 -7.38 -11.96
C LYS A 14 7.57 -7.69 -11.15
N PHE A 15 7.30 -6.86 -10.14
CA PHE A 15 6.02 -6.88 -9.45
C PHE A 15 4.94 -6.20 -10.29
N HIS A 16 3.73 -6.70 -10.16
CA HIS A 16 2.51 -6.19 -10.79
C HIS A 16 1.65 -5.53 -9.74
N VAL A 17 1.11 -4.36 -10.07
CA VAL A 17 0.16 -3.63 -9.23
C VAL A 17 -1.26 -3.94 -9.70
N HIS A 18 -2.15 -4.21 -8.75
CA HIS A 18 -3.58 -4.31 -8.96
C HIS A 18 -4.32 -3.41 -7.97
N GLY A 19 -5.28 -2.63 -8.46
CA GLY A 19 -6.06 -1.67 -7.69
C GLY A 19 -6.10 -0.27 -8.33
N PRO A 20 -6.74 0.71 -7.67
CA PRO A 20 -7.37 0.60 -6.35
C PRO A 20 -8.60 -0.30 -6.39
N VAL A 21 -8.70 -1.22 -5.43
CA VAL A 21 -9.89 -2.02 -5.15
C VAL A 21 -10.63 -1.37 -3.99
N ASP A 22 -11.93 -1.13 -4.15
CA ASP A 22 -12.73 -0.58 -3.06
C ASP A 22 -12.95 -1.66 -1.99
N ILE A 23 -12.74 -1.30 -0.72
CA ILE A 23 -13.04 -2.21 0.39
C ILE A 23 -14.49 -1.94 0.81
N PRO A 24 -15.42 -2.91 0.68
CA PRO A 24 -16.77 -2.74 1.14
C PRO A 24 -16.80 -2.44 2.63
N TYR A 25 -17.70 -1.56 3.06
CA TYR A 25 -17.86 -1.26 4.48
C TYR A 25 -19.33 -1.19 4.87
N ALA A 26 -19.58 -1.31 6.17
CA ALA A 26 -20.85 -0.99 6.80
C ALA A 26 -20.64 0.16 7.79
N ARG A 27 -21.67 0.99 7.97
CA ARG A 27 -21.63 2.05 8.99
C ARG A 27 -22.27 1.53 10.27
N THR A 28 -21.54 1.65 11.37
CA THR A 28 -22.08 1.33 12.70
C THR A 28 -23.10 2.38 13.14
N LYS A 29 -24.22 1.94 13.74
CA LYS A 29 -25.31 2.83 14.20
C LYS A 29 -24.85 3.81 15.29
N LYS A 30 -23.95 3.38 16.18
CA LYS A 30 -23.57 4.16 17.38
C LYS A 30 -22.62 5.34 17.10
N ARG A 31 -21.86 5.34 15.99
CA ARG A 31 -20.83 6.37 15.73
C ARG A 31 -20.55 6.65 14.24
N GLY A 32 -21.27 6.02 13.31
CA GLY A 32 -21.03 6.18 11.87
C GLY A 32 -19.67 5.65 11.38
N ILE A 33 -18.94 4.92 12.23
CA ILE A 33 -17.65 4.30 11.91
C ILE A 33 -17.86 3.27 10.81
N LYS A 34 -17.01 3.31 9.79
CA LYS A 34 -17.00 2.37 8.67
C LYS A 34 -16.16 1.15 9.07
N THR A 35 -16.80 0.00 9.20
CA THR A 35 -16.13 -1.28 9.50
C THR A 35 -16.19 -2.20 8.28
N PHE A 36 -15.29 -3.17 8.18
CA PHE A 36 -15.32 -4.20 7.13
C PHE A 36 -15.82 -5.54 7.69
N PRO A 37 -17.15 -5.78 7.67
CA PRO A 37 -17.73 -6.96 8.30
C PRO A 37 -17.43 -8.24 7.53
N SER A 38 -17.40 -9.36 8.25
CA SER A 38 -17.06 -10.69 7.69
C SER A 38 -17.93 -11.09 6.50
N TYR A 39 -19.24 -10.81 6.52
CA TYR A 39 -20.15 -11.17 5.43
C TYR A 39 -19.83 -10.48 4.10
N LYS A 40 -19.17 -9.31 4.12
CA LYS A 40 -18.73 -8.61 2.90
C LYS A 40 -17.38 -9.10 2.37
N ARG A 41 -16.66 -9.94 3.12
CA ARG A 41 -15.36 -10.48 2.66
C ARG A 41 -15.53 -11.46 1.52
N LYS A 42 -16.62 -12.24 1.53
CA LYS A 42 -16.92 -13.17 0.43
C LYS A 42 -17.13 -12.40 -0.88
N GLU A 43 -18.01 -11.41 -0.86
CA GLU A 43 -18.28 -10.51 -1.98
C GLU A 43 -17.00 -9.81 -2.48
N PHE A 44 -16.16 -9.33 -1.57
CA PHE A 44 -14.88 -8.72 -1.93
C PHE A 44 -14.01 -9.67 -2.76
N TRP A 45 -13.88 -10.93 -2.35
CA TRP A 45 -13.06 -11.89 -3.10
C TRP A 45 -13.73 -12.33 -4.40
N GLU A 46 -15.05 -12.52 -4.41
CA GLU A 46 -15.81 -12.81 -5.64
C GLU A 46 -15.61 -11.70 -6.70
N GLN A 47 -15.52 -10.44 -6.30
CA GLN A 47 -15.24 -9.31 -7.20
C GLN A 47 -13.77 -9.17 -7.62
N ASN A 48 -12.86 -9.88 -6.93
CA ASN A 48 -11.40 -9.77 -7.12
C ASN A 48 -10.77 -11.15 -7.35
N GLU A 49 -11.47 -11.99 -8.11
CA GLU A 49 -11.07 -13.36 -8.41
C GLU A 49 -9.67 -13.43 -9.02
N GLY A 50 -8.89 -14.41 -8.56
CA GLY A 50 -7.53 -14.67 -8.98
C GLY A 50 -6.48 -13.91 -8.19
N LEU A 51 -6.85 -13.05 -7.23
CA LEU A 51 -5.92 -12.40 -6.30
C LEU A 51 -5.71 -13.20 -5.00
N GLU A 52 -6.66 -14.04 -4.62
CA GLU A 52 -6.76 -14.70 -3.32
C GLU A 52 -5.46 -15.38 -2.90
N ASP A 53 -4.90 -16.18 -3.81
CA ASP A 53 -3.72 -17.03 -3.57
C ASP A 53 -2.41 -16.35 -4.01
N LYS A 54 -2.47 -15.09 -4.45
CA LYS A 54 -1.26 -14.36 -4.83
C LYS A 54 -0.47 -13.95 -3.61
N MET A 55 0.85 -14.10 -3.70
CA MET A 55 1.81 -13.67 -2.69
C MET A 55 2.43 -12.33 -3.09
N GLY A 56 2.66 -11.46 -2.12
CA GLY A 56 3.16 -10.12 -2.37
C GLY A 56 2.95 -9.18 -1.19
N CYS A 57 2.73 -7.90 -1.48
CA CYS A 57 2.37 -6.90 -0.48
C CYS A 57 1.01 -6.30 -0.83
N TYR A 58 0.28 -5.85 0.19
CA TYR A 58 -0.94 -5.09 0.04
C TYR A 58 -0.82 -3.77 0.79
N ILE A 59 -1.46 -2.74 0.26
CA ILE A 59 -1.49 -1.40 0.84
C ILE A 59 -2.95 -1.04 1.07
N PHE A 60 -3.33 -0.91 2.33
CA PHE A 60 -4.58 -0.27 2.72
C PHE A 60 -4.40 1.25 2.70
N GLY A 61 -5.31 1.93 2.02
CA GLY A 61 -5.34 3.38 1.94
C GLY A 61 -6.75 3.94 2.02
N ILE A 62 -6.83 5.26 2.20
CA ILE A 62 -8.08 5.99 2.22
C ILE A 62 -8.03 7.04 1.12
N ARG A 63 -8.96 6.91 0.17
CA ARG A 63 -9.14 7.82 -0.96
C ARG A 63 -10.04 8.99 -0.55
N ALA A 64 -9.57 10.20 -0.79
CA ALA A 64 -10.30 11.45 -0.56
C ALA A 64 -10.01 12.45 -1.70
N GLY A 65 -10.56 13.67 -1.64
CA GLY A 65 -10.50 14.63 -2.75
C GLY A 65 -9.10 14.99 -3.27
N LEU A 66 -8.05 14.87 -2.44
CA LEU A 66 -6.65 15.14 -2.81
C LEU A 66 -5.84 13.88 -3.15
N GLY A 67 -6.51 12.75 -3.37
CA GLY A 67 -5.91 11.47 -3.72
C GLY A 67 -6.00 10.43 -2.61
N THR A 68 -5.18 9.38 -2.73
CA THR A 68 -5.15 8.26 -1.80
C THR A 68 -4.00 8.40 -0.81
N LYS A 69 -4.31 8.25 0.47
CA LYS A 69 -3.34 8.25 1.56
C LYS A 69 -3.15 6.83 2.09
N PRO A 70 -1.92 6.28 2.13
CA PRO A 70 -1.69 4.94 2.67
C PRO A 70 -1.79 4.96 4.20
N HIS A 71 -2.43 3.95 4.77
CA HIS A 71 -2.62 3.81 6.23
C HIS A 71 -1.93 2.58 6.80
N TYR A 72 -1.78 1.53 6.00
CA TYR A 72 -1.15 0.30 6.42
C TYR A 72 -0.59 -0.45 5.19
N VAL A 73 0.60 -1.01 5.33
CA VAL A 73 1.22 -1.92 4.35
C VAL A 73 1.37 -3.29 5.01
N GLY A 74 1.12 -4.37 4.30
CA GLY A 74 1.43 -5.70 4.82
C GLY A 74 1.99 -6.61 3.74
N GLU A 75 2.84 -7.54 4.13
CA GLU A 75 3.17 -8.71 3.33
C GLU A 75 2.08 -9.78 3.39
N ALA A 76 2.02 -10.60 2.33
CA ALA A 76 1.25 -11.82 2.23
C ALA A 76 2.13 -12.91 1.60
N LYS A 77 2.57 -13.87 2.42
CA LYS A 77 3.45 -15.00 2.07
C LYS A 77 2.68 -16.29 1.79
N GLU A 78 1.45 -16.42 2.25
CA GLU A 78 0.59 -17.60 2.06
C GLU A 78 -0.67 -17.28 1.23
N GLY A 79 -0.76 -16.04 0.71
CA GLY A 79 -1.86 -15.56 -0.13
C GLY A 79 -2.58 -14.37 0.48
N PHE A 80 -3.03 -13.43 -0.35
CA PHE A 80 -3.73 -12.23 0.11
C PHE A 80 -5.00 -12.55 0.91
N LYS A 81 -5.78 -13.56 0.51
CA LYS A 81 -7.02 -13.93 1.23
C LYS A 81 -6.79 -14.37 2.66
N GLN A 82 -5.68 -15.05 2.91
CA GLN A 82 -5.34 -15.56 4.22
C GLN A 82 -4.79 -14.46 5.13
N GLU A 83 -4.09 -13.47 4.58
CA GLU A 83 -3.31 -12.52 5.38
C GLU A 83 -3.90 -11.10 5.47
N CYS A 84 -4.57 -10.60 4.43
CA CYS A 84 -5.03 -9.20 4.38
C CYS A 84 -6.13 -8.86 5.38
N PHE A 85 -6.98 -9.83 5.73
CA PHE A 85 -8.16 -9.63 6.58
C PHE A 85 -8.13 -10.48 7.86
N THR A 86 -6.93 -10.78 8.36
CA THR A 86 -6.78 -11.35 9.71
C THR A 86 -7.25 -10.34 10.76
N PRO A 87 -7.71 -10.79 11.95
CA PRO A 87 -8.29 -9.90 12.97
C PRO A 87 -7.42 -8.68 13.29
N HIS A 88 -6.12 -8.89 13.55
CA HIS A 88 -5.18 -7.81 13.86
C HIS A 88 -4.99 -6.80 12.71
N LYS A 89 -5.14 -7.19 11.44
CA LYS A 89 -5.05 -6.26 10.30
C LYS A 89 -6.33 -5.45 10.12
N LEU A 90 -7.47 -6.07 10.43
CA LEU A 90 -8.76 -5.38 10.46
C LEU A 90 -8.86 -4.37 11.61
N GLU A 91 -8.21 -4.63 12.74
CA GLU A 91 -8.07 -3.63 13.80
C GLU A 91 -7.35 -2.37 13.30
N LYS A 92 -6.26 -2.51 12.54
CA LYS A 92 -5.57 -1.37 11.91
C LYS A 92 -6.51 -0.60 10.98
N TYR A 93 -7.24 -1.32 10.12
CA TYR A 93 -8.27 -0.74 9.26
C TYR A 93 -9.30 0.06 10.08
N ASP A 94 -9.89 -0.55 11.11
CA ASP A 94 -10.93 0.07 11.92
C ASP A 94 -10.40 1.30 12.65
N ASP A 95 -9.17 1.26 13.16
CA ASP A 95 -8.54 2.40 13.82
C ASP A 95 -8.26 3.56 12.86
N ALA A 96 -7.80 3.26 11.65
CA ALA A 96 -7.63 4.26 10.61
C ALA A 96 -8.98 4.88 10.23
N MET A 97 -10.03 4.06 10.06
CA MET A 97 -11.38 4.53 9.74
C MET A 97 -12.04 5.31 10.88
N LYS A 98 -11.76 4.99 12.15
CA LYS A 98 -12.19 5.80 13.31
C LYS A 98 -11.54 7.17 13.30
N SER A 99 -10.25 7.23 12.97
CA SER A 99 -9.50 8.49 12.91
C SER A 99 -9.97 9.40 11.77
N LEU A 100 -10.48 8.81 10.68
CA LEU A 100 -10.88 9.51 9.47
C LEU A 100 -12.40 9.52 9.31
N LYS A 101 -13.01 10.65 9.69
CA LYS A 101 -14.46 10.89 9.58
C LYS A 101 -15.01 10.80 8.13
N LYS A 102 -14.14 10.90 7.11
CA LYS A 102 -14.49 10.93 5.67
C LYS A 102 -13.45 10.18 4.83
N GLY A 103 -13.86 9.73 3.64
CA GLY A 103 -13.02 9.02 2.67
C GLY A 103 -13.55 7.62 2.33
N THR A 104 -13.05 7.06 1.22
CA THR A 104 -13.37 5.71 0.75
C THR A 104 -12.18 4.80 1.00
N PRO A 105 -12.35 3.72 1.79
CA PRO A 105 -11.28 2.75 2.00
C PRO A 105 -10.99 1.98 0.70
N VAL A 106 -9.71 1.85 0.37
CA VAL A 106 -9.24 1.17 -0.83
C VAL A 106 -8.04 0.29 -0.51
N MET A 107 -7.78 -0.68 -1.37
CA MET A 107 -6.61 -1.54 -1.30
C MET A 107 -5.87 -1.59 -2.63
N PHE A 108 -4.55 -1.62 -2.56
CA PHE A 108 -3.69 -1.99 -3.68
C PHE A 108 -2.98 -3.30 -3.34
N PHE A 109 -2.78 -4.14 -4.35
CA PHE A 109 -2.02 -5.37 -4.27
C PHE A 109 -0.81 -5.30 -5.18
N VAL A 110 0.33 -5.75 -4.70
CA VAL A 110 1.60 -5.75 -5.43
C VAL A 110 2.19 -7.15 -5.35
N TYR A 111 2.24 -7.88 -6.47
CA TYR A 111 2.57 -9.31 -6.48
C TYR A 111 3.47 -9.70 -7.65
N LEU A 112 4.20 -10.81 -7.53
CA LEU A 112 4.89 -11.42 -8.68
C LEU A 112 3.97 -12.43 -9.37
N LYS A 113 4.12 -12.57 -10.69
CA LYS A 113 3.55 -13.71 -11.41
C LYS A 113 4.46 -14.93 -11.21
N GLY A 114 3.87 -16.05 -10.76
CA GLY A 114 4.57 -17.33 -10.54
C GLY A 114 5.19 -17.47 -9.14
N LYS A 115 6.16 -18.38 -8.98
CA LYS A 115 6.81 -18.64 -7.69
C LYS A 115 7.52 -17.38 -7.18
N THR A 116 7.11 -16.95 -6.00
CA THR A 116 7.63 -15.76 -5.32
C THR A 116 8.61 -16.18 -4.24
N GLY A 117 9.83 -15.66 -4.29
CA GLY A 117 10.78 -15.82 -3.19
C GLY A 117 10.36 -14.92 -2.02
N LYS A 118 10.16 -15.50 -0.82
CA LYS A 118 9.76 -14.76 0.39
C LYS A 118 10.68 -13.56 0.69
N ARG A 119 11.97 -13.64 0.35
CA ARG A 119 12.95 -12.55 0.45
C ARG A 119 12.54 -11.29 -0.35
N TYR A 120 12.02 -11.46 -1.56
CA TYR A 120 11.64 -10.31 -2.41
C TYR A 120 10.37 -9.62 -1.91
N ILE A 121 9.45 -10.36 -1.28
CA ILE A 121 8.26 -9.78 -0.65
C ILE A 121 8.68 -8.87 0.49
N HIS A 122 9.63 -9.31 1.32
CA HIS A 122 10.10 -8.51 2.45
C HIS A 122 10.79 -7.21 1.99
N GLN A 123 11.67 -7.29 0.97
CA GLN A 123 12.29 -6.09 0.38
C GLN A 123 11.26 -5.12 -0.22
N LEU A 124 10.22 -5.66 -0.86
CA LEU A 124 9.11 -4.86 -1.37
C LEU A 124 8.35 -4.20 -0.22
N GLU A 125 8.07 -4.92 0.86
CA GLU A 125 7.37 -4.40 2.04
C GLU A 125 8.13 -3.21 2.65
N ASP A 126 9.43 -3.36 2.90
CA ASP A 126 10.27 -2.29 3.45
C ASP A 126 10.23 -1.04 2.56
N PHE A 127 10.39 -1.23 1.26
CA PHE A 127 10.31 -0.15 0.27
C PHE A 127 8.93 0.55 0.30
N LEU A 128 7.84 -0.22 0.35
CA LEU A 128 6.49 0.32 0.38
C LEU A 128 6.18 1.03 1.70
N ILE A 129 6.67 0.53 2.84
CA ILE A 129 6.52 1.18 4.15
C ILE A 129 7.24 2.52 4.16
N GLU A 130 8.47 2.58 3.65
CA GLU A 130 9.23 3.83 3.58
C GLU A 130 8.48 4.89 2.75
N ASN A 131 7.99 4.50 1.57
CA ASN A 131 7.20 5.37 0.71
C ASN A 131 5.84 5.72 1.32
N ALA A 132 5.20 4.79 2.03
CA ALA A 132 3.95 5.09 2.73
C ALA A 132 4.15 6.16 3.80
N ARG A 133 5.29 6.15 4.50
CA ARG A 133 5.63 7.14 5.55
C ARG A 133 5.94 8.53 5.01
N THR A 134 6.56 8.63 3.83
CA THR A 134 6.78 9.94 3.20
C THR A 134 5.44 10.60 2.85
N ARG A 135 4.42 9.81 2.51
CA ARG A 135 3.06 10.29 2.19
C ARG A 135 2.15 10.41 3.40
N ASN A 136 2.30 9.54 4.40
CA ASN A 136 1.57 9.53 5.66
C ASN A 136 2.50 9.20 6.84
N PRO A 137 2.96 10.22 7.59
CA PRO A 137 3.79 10.00 8.78
C PRO A 137 3.15 9.11 9.85
N ASN A 138 1.81 8.99 9.86
CA ASN A 138 1.04 8.20 10.81
C ASN A 138 0.62 6.84 10.24
N VAL A 139 1.40 6.23 9.34
CA VAL A 139 1.16 4.86 8.89
C VAL A 139 1.22 3.91 10.10
N GLN A 140 0.33 2.92 10.16
CA GLN A 140 0.17 2.07 11.35
C GLN A 140 1.12 0.86 11.38
N ASN A 141 2.06 0.78 10.44
CA ASN A 141 3.07 -0.27 10.39
C ASN A 141 3.95 -0.27 11.65
N ILE A 142 4.03 -1.42 12.32
CA ILE A 142 4.88 -1.66 13.48
C ILE A 142 6.34 -1.87 13.02
N ASN A 143 6.54 -2.48 11.85
CA ASN A 143 7.84 -2.75 11.24
C ASN A 143 8.28 -1.61 10.30
N GLY A 144 9.59 -1.51 10.02
CA GLY A 144 10.17 -0.54 9.08
C GLY A 144 11.02 0.58 9.70
N GLY A 145 11.57 0.41 10.91
CA GLY A 145 12.40 1.42 11.59
C GLY A 145 11.65 2.70 11.95
N LYS A 146 12.31 3.74 12.47
CA LYS A 146 11.74 5.10 12.48
C LYS A 146 12.04 5.76 11.13
N PRO A 147 11.15 6.60 10.57
CA PRO A 147 11.52 7.37 9.39
C PRO A 147 12.80 8.16 9.68
N PRO A 148 13.80 8.19 8.77
CA PRO A 148 14.99 9.01 8.95
C PRO A 148 14.63 10.48 9.26
N HIS A 149 15.36 11.12 10.18
CA HIS A 149 15.15 12.52 10.58
C HIS A 149 15.67 13.54 9.54
N TRP A 150 15.92 13.11 8.31
CA TRP A 150 16.39 13.95 7.21
C TRP A 150 15.43 13.88 6.02
N GLY A 151 15.53 14.89 5.16
CA GLY A 151 14.78 15.00 3.91
C GLY A 151 15.53 15.93 2.95
N ILE A 152 15.05 16.03 1.72
CA ILE A 152 15.61 16.92 0.70
C ILE A 152 14.50 17.89 0.32
N GLU A 153 14.72 19.19 0.55
CA GLU A 153 13.73 20.21 0.27
C GLU A 153 13.31 20.20 -1.21
N GLY A 154 12.00 20.28 -1.47
CA GLY A 154 11.44 20.15 -2.81
C GLY A 154 11.50 18.76 -3.45
N VAL A 155 12.18 17.78 -2.84
CA VAL A 155 12.39 16.44 -3.41
C VAL A 155 11.75 15.35 -2.54
N LEU A 156 12.24 15.15 -1.32
CA LEU A 156 11.84 14.08 -0.40
C LEU A 156 11.44 14.65 0.95
N ARG A 157 10.25 14.31 1.46
CA ARG A 157 9.75 14.74 2.79
C ARG A 157 9.73 16.27 3.00
N SER A 158 9.55 17.02 1.91
CA SER A 158 9.46 18.49 1.97
C SER A 158 8.07 18.96 2.36
N LYS A 159 7.99 19.99 3.22
CA LYS A 159 6.75 20.67 3.62
C LYS A 159 6.35 21.82 2.67
N SER A 160 7.21 22.18 1.71
CA SER A 160 6.98 23.34 0.84
C SER A 160 5.89 23.09 -0.19
N LYS A 161 4.97 24.05 -0.36
CA LYS A 161 3.81 23.95 -1.26
C LYS A 161 4.19 23.95 -2.75
N LYS A 162 5.39 24.44 -3.12
CA LYS A 162 5.85 24.46 -4.52
C LYS A 162 7.35 24.15 -4.59
N PRO A 163 7.76 23.03 -5.22
CA PRO A 163 9.17 22.70 -5.39
C PRO A 163 9.83 23.69 -6.36
N SER A 164 11.09 24.05 -6.07
CA SER A 164 11.92 24.88 -6.95
C SER A 164 12.18 24.18 -8.29
N GLN A 165 12.62 24.94 -9.30
CA GLN A 165 12.97 24.34 -10.59
C GLN A 165 14.11 23.32 -10.47
N HIS A 166 15.12 23.59 -9.64
CA HIS A 166 16.20 22.64 -9.35
C HIS A 166 15.69 21.35 -8.75
N ALA A 167 14.77 21.42 -7.77
CA ALA A 167 14.19 20.25 -7.15
C ALA A 167 13.36 19.42 -8.16
N LYS A 168 12.67 20.07 -9.10
CA LYS A 168 11.95 19.38 -10.18
C LYS A 168 12.90 18.69 -11.16
N SER A 169 13.95 19.36 -11.62
CA SER A 169 14.95 18.75 -12.50
C SER A 169 15.68 17.59 -11.82
N PHE A 170 15.95 17.70 -10.52
CA PHE A 170 16.51 16.61 -9.73
C PHE A 170 15.54 15.40 -9.68
N ARG A 171 14.26 15.65 -9.41
CA ARG A 171 13.21 14.62 -9.40
C ARG A 171 13.11 13.87 -10.73
N GLU A 172 13.09 14.61 -11.84
CA GLU A 172 13.04 14.05 -13.18
C GLU A 172 14.27 13.19 -13.48
N MET A 173 15.48 13.70 -13.19
CA MET A 173 16.73 12.96 -13.37
C MET A 173 16.77 11.67 -12.54
N MET A 174 16.25 11.72 -11.31
CA MET A 174 16.27 10.60 -10.36
C MET A 174 15.06 9.66 -10.50
N GLY A 175 14.05 10.03 -11.29
CA GLY A 175 12.81 9.27 -11.46
C GLY A 175 11.92 9.19 -10.22
N ILE A 176 11.87 10.26 -9.41
CA ILE A 176 11.12 10.32 -8.12
C ILE A 176 10.20 11.55 -8.03
#